data_AF-A0A941QQX4-F1
#
_entry.id   AF-A0A941QQX4-F1
#
_cell.length_a   1.000
_cell.length_b   1.000
_cell.length_c   1.000
_cell.angle_alpha   90.00
_cell.angle_beta   90.00
_cell.angle_gamma   90.00
#
_symmetry.space_group_name_H-M   'P 1'
#
loop_
_entity.id
_entity.type
_entity.pdbx_description
1 polymer ?
#
loop_
_entity_poly.entity_id
_entity_poly.type
_entity_poly.pdbx_seq_one_letter_code
_entity_poly.pdbx_strand_id
1 'polypeptide(L)'
;MAQNATLFVPCRTGEIRRQIDETLLELRVAQGEGGHGPRILYTVNELAVLYEDLFETLEQALSEQDGSDLSSISFQHEAFLADFCDLADEIRALNGEVPNAFFALLRDGPYAGPAIAA
;
A
#
# COMPACT_ATOMS: atom_id res chain seq x y z
N MET A 1 0.93 35.81 -5.14
CA MET A 1 1.61 35.22 -3.98
C MET A 1 1.12 33.78 -3.87
N ALA A 2 1.93 32.80 -4.26
CA ALA A 2 1.53 31.38 -4.20
C ALA A 2 1.74 30.90 -2.75
N GLN A 3 0.66 30.51 -2.09
CA GLN A 3 0.72 29.90 -0.76
C GLN A 3 1.38 28.53 -0.93
N ASN A 4 2.54 28.38 -0.32
CA ASN A 4 3.29 27.13 -0.27
C ASN A 4 2.57 26.24 0.76
N ALA A 5 1.50 25.57 0.32
CA ALA A 5 0.78 24.60 1.12
C ALA A 5 1.74 23.44 1.40
N THR A 6 2.47 23.55 2.51
CA THR A 6 3.27 22.45 3.05
C THR A 6 2.25 21.45 3.55
N LEU A 7 1.93 20.45 2.73
CA LEU A 7 1.05 19.34 3.11
C LEU A 7 1.56 18.78 4.44
N PHE A 8 0.81 18.99 5.52
CA PHE A 8 1.19 18.43 6.82
C PHE A 8 0.97 16.93 6.72
N VAL A 9 2.06 16.17 6.61
CA VAL A 9 2.02 14.71 6.66
C VAL A 9 2.05 14.31 8.14
N PRO A 10 0.99 13.68 8.67
CA PRO A 10 0.96 13.23 10.06
C PRO A 10 2.16 12.33 10.39
N CYS A 11 2.71 12.43 11.61
CA CYS A 11 3.80 11.54 12.06
C CYS A 11 3.43 10.05 11.93
N ARG A 12 2.14 9.72 12.09
CA ARG A 12 1.58 8.38 11.92
C ARG A 12 1.76 7.85 10.49
N THR A 13 1.63 8.70 9.47
CA THR A 13 1.87 8.32 8.06
C THR A 13 3.30 7.85 7.82
N GLY A 14 4.28 8.50 8.47
CA GLY A 14 5.68 8.10 8.39
C GLY A 14 5.95 6.72 9.02
N GLU A 15 5.26 6.42 10.12
CA GLU A 15 5.35 5.12 10.79
C GLU A 15 4.71 4.01 9.97
N ILE A 16 3.48 4.22 9.46
CA ILE A 16 2.78 3.26 8.60
C ILE A 16 3.60 2.98 7.34
N ARG A 17 4.19 4.03 6.74
CA ARG A 17 5.03 3.86 5.56
C ARG A 17 6.26 2.99 5.81
N ARG A 18 6.91 3.15 6.97
CA ARG A 18 8.02 2.28 7.36
C ARG A 18 7.56 0.82 7.53
N GLN A 19 6.39 0.61 8.13
CA GLN A 19 5.81 -0.74 8.28
C GLN A 19 5.52 -1.37 6.92
N ILE A 20 4.94 -0.62 5.97
CA ILE A 20 4.72 -1.08 4.59
C ILE A 20 6.05 -1.53 3.96
N ASP A 21 7.11 -0.71 4.03
CA ASP A 21 8.42 -1.07 3.48
C ASP A 21 9.00 -2.35 4.14
N GLU A 22 8.81 -2.53 5.45
CA GLU A 22 9.27 -3.71 6.19
C GLU A 22 8.49 -4.98 5.79
N THR A 23 7.17 -4.90 5.71
CA THR A 23 6.28 -6.01 5.31
C THR A 23 6.52 -6.41 3.85
N LEU A 24 6.81 -5.44 2.96
CA LEU A 24 7.18 -5.71 1.57
C LEU A 24 8.52 -6.44 1.44
N LEU A 25 9.51 -6.05 2.24
CA LEU A 25 10.79 -6.75 2.29
C LEU A 25 10.59 -8.20 2.76
N GLU A 26 9.78 -8.41 3.80
CA GLU A 26 9.44 -9.75 4.26
C GLU A 26 8.77 -10.58 3.16
N LEU A 27 7.82 -10.00 2.41
CA LEU A 27 7.15 -10.68 1.30
C LEU A 27 8.15 -11.12 0.22
N ARG A 28 9.08 -10.25 -0.15
CA ARG A 28 10.12 -10.53 -1.16
C ARG A 28 11.08 -11.61 -0.68
N VAL A 29 11.46 -11.60 0.59
CA VAL A 29 12.28 -12.67 1.20
C VAL A 29 11.51 -13.99 1.22
N ALA A 30 10.24 -13.97 1.66
CA ALA A 30 9.39 -15.15 1.68
C ALA A 30 9.28 -15.77 0.27
N GLN A 31 9.11 -14.98 -0.79
CA GLN A 31 9.15 -15.49 -2.15
C GLN A 31 10.51 -16.07 -2.56
N GLY A 32 11.61 -15.36 -2.29
CA GLY A 32 12.96 -15.75 -2.70
C GLY A 32 13.48 -17.04 -2.05
N GLU A 33 12.98 -17.38 -0.86
CA GLU A 33 13.34 -18.61 -0.14
C GLU A 33 12.52 -19.84 -0.58
N GLY A 34 11.71 -19.72 -1.65
CA GLY A 34 10.79 -20.79 -2.09
C GLY A 34 9.55 -20.89 -1.19
N GLY A 35 9.05 -19.73 -0.78
CA GLY A 35 8.17 -19.50 0.36
C GLY A 35 7.01 -20.46 0.59
N HIS A 36 6.73 -20.63 1.88
CA HIS A 36 5.53 -21.30 2.36
C HIS A 36 4.31 -20.39 2.14
N GLY A 37 3.34 -20.87 1.35
CA GLY A 37 2.10 -20.13 1.04
C GLY A 37 1.40 -19.45 2.21
N PRO A 38 1.30 -20.07 3.41
CA PRO A 38 0.70 -19.42 4.58
C PRO A 38 1.39 -18.13 5.04
N ARG A 39 2.74 -18.06 4.94
CA ARG A 39 3.49 -16.86 5.33
C ARG A 39 3.25 -15.73 4.34
N ILE A 40 3.26 -16.05 3.05
CA ILE A 40 2.98 -15.08 1.98
C ILE A 40 1.57 -14.50 2.14
N LEU A 41 0.57 -15.35 2.36
CA LEU A 41 -0.81 -14.89 2.57
C LEU A 41 -0.96 -14.03 3.82
N TYR A 42 -0.25 -14.35 4.90
CA TYR A 42 -0.23 -13.53 6.10
C TYR A 42 0.35 -12.14 5.81
N THR A 43 1.52 -12.08 5.16
CA THR A 43 2.20 -10.82 4.82
C THR A 43 1.37 -9.97 3.84
N VAL A 44 0.70 -10.58 2.86
CA VAL A 44 -0.22 -9.88 1.95
C VAL A 44 -1.42 -9.27 2.71
N ASN A 45 -1.98 -10.01 3.66
CA ASN A 45 -3.07 -9.49 4.50
C ASN A 45 -2.61 -8.34 5.40
N GLU A 46 -1.40 -8.41 5.94
CA GLU A 46 -0.80 -7.32 6.71
C GLU A 46 -0.60 -6.06 5.85
N LEU A 47 -0.13 -6.21 4.61
CA LEU A 47 -0.03 -5.10 3.66
C LEU A 47 -1.38 -4.43 3.40
N ALA A 48 -2.46 -5.20 3.22
CA ALA A 48 -3.80 -4.64 3.00
C ALA A 48 -4.20 -3.70 4.13
N VAL A 49 -4.06 -4.15 5.38
CA VAL A 49 -4.40 -3.37 6.58
C VAL A 49 -3.54 -2.11 6.69
N LEU A 50 -2.26 -2.19 6.35
CA LEU A 50 -1.36 -1.03 6.38
C LEU A 50 -1.71 0.00 5.31
N TYR A 51 -2.10 -0.43 4.10
CA TYR A 51 -2.56 0.47 3.05
C TYR A 51 -3.90 1.13 3.41
N GLU A 52 -4.83 0.39 4.00
CA GLU A 52 -6.09 0.94 4.53
C GLU A 52 -5.83 2.03 5.58
N ASP A 53 -5.02 1.75 6.61
CA ASP A 53 -4.69 2.74 7.67
C ASP A 53 -3.95 3.95 7.10
N LEU A 54 -3.09 3.75 6.10
CA LEU A 54 -2.40 4.82 5.41
C LEU A 54 -3.39 5.75 4.69
N PHE A 55 -4.28 5.17 3.88
CA PHE A 55 -5.26 5.92 3.10
C PHE A 55 -6.23 6.67 4.00
N GLU A 56 -6.78 6.02 5.03
CA GLU A 56 -7.65 6.68 6.01
C GLU A 56 -6.94 7.87 6.68
N THR A 57 -5.69 7.68 7.11
CA THR A 57 -4.90 8.75 7.75
C THR A 57 -4.68 9.94 6.82
N LEU A 58 -4.42 9.69 5.54
CA LEU A 58 -4.17 10.72 4.53
C LEU A 58 -5.44 11.46 4.14
N GLU A 59 -6.53 10.72 3.92
CA GLU A 59 -7.84 11.29 3.61
C GLU A 59 -8.36 12.14 4.76
N GLN A 60 -8.16 11.71 6.00
CA GLN A 60 -8.46 12.52 7.17
C GLN A 60 -7.65 13.82 7.17
N ALA A 61 -6.33 13.75 6.96
CA ALA A 61 -5.48 14.94 6.92
C ALA A 61 -5.85 15.92 5.77
N LEU A 62 -6.28 15.40 4.63
CA LEU A 62 -6.76 16.18 3.48
C LEU A 62 -8.14 16.79 3.73
N SER A 63 -9.02 16.09 4.42
CA SER A 63 -10.34 16.61 4.81
C SER A 63 -10.23 17.85 5.70
N GLU A 64 -9.14 17.96 6.47
CA GLU A 64 -8.86 19.09 7.36
C GLU A 64 -8.23 20.31 6.64
N GLN A 65 -7.73 20.16 5.39
CA GLN A 65 -6.87 21.16 4.70
C GLN A 65 -7.48 21.81 3.43
N ASP A 66 -8.82 21.89 3.29
CA ASP A 66 -9.58 22.25 2.07
C ASP A 66 -9.67 21.07 1.06
N GLY A 67 -10.68 20.22 1.25
CA GLY A 67 -10.90 18.95 0.54
C GLY A 67 -11.29 19.03 -0.94
N SER A 68 -10.77 19.99 -1.72
CA SER A 68 -11.04 20.09 -3.17
C SER A 68 -10.52 18.89 -3.96
N ASP A 69 -9.48 18.22 -3.45
CA ASP A 69 -8.85 17.05 -4.09
C ASP A 69 -9.20 15.71 -3.42
N LEU A 70 -9.93 15.74 -2.29
CA LEU A 70 -10.23 14.54 -1.49
C LEU A 70 -11.00 13.48 -2.30
N SER A 71 -12.02 13.90 -3.06
CA SER A 71 -12.83 12.96 -3.85
C SER A 71 -12.04 12.24 -4.94
N SER A 72 -11.09 12.93 -5.57
CA SER A 72 -10.22 12.32 -6.58
C SER A 72 -9.19 11.39 -5.94
N ILE A 73 -8.69 11.71 -4.75
CA ILE A 73 -7.69 10.91 -4.03
C ILE A 73 -8.34 9.66 -3.44
N SER A 74 -9.49 9.78 -2.77
CA SER A 74 -10.25 8.62 -2.27
C SER A 74 -10.61 7.67 -3.39
N PHE A 75 -11.00 8.17 -4.58
CA PHE A 75 -11.27 7.31 -5.74
C PHE A 75 -10.03 6.52 -6.20
N GLN A 76 -8.84 7.14 -6.16
CA GLN A 76 -7.58 6.45 -6.50
C GLN A 76 -7.20 5.40 -5.43
N HIS A 77 -7.41 5.71 -4.15
CA HIS A 77 -7.17 4.76 -3.06
C HIS A 77 -8.12 3.55 -3.13
N GLU A 78 -9.42 3.78 -3.36
CA GLU A 78 -10.41 2.72 -3.56
C GLU A 78 -10.06 1.83 -4.75
N ALA A 79 -9.68 2.41 -5.89
CA ALA A 79 -9.28 1.66 -7.07
C ALA A 79 -8.04 0.78 -6.79
N PHE A 80 -7.04 1.33 -6.09
CA PHE A 80 -5.86 0.57 -5.68
C PHE A 80 -6.20 -0.57 -4.73
N LEU A 81 -7.06 -0.35 -3.73
CA LEU A 81 -7.49 -1.41 -2.80
C LEU A 81 -8.29 -2.51 -3.51
N ALA A 82 -9.11 -2.15 -4.50
CA ALA A 82 -9.83 -3.13 -5.31
C ALA A 82 -8.86 -4.02 -6.09
N ASP A 83 -7.91 -3.42 -6.82
CA ASP A 83 -6.88 -4.17 -7.56
C ASP A 83 -6.01 -5.01 -6.61
N PHE A 84 -5.71 -4.49 -5.41
CA PHE A 84 -4.97 -5.21 -4.38
C PHE A 84 -5.73 -6.44 -3.91
N CYS A 85 -7.02 -6.31 -3.60
CA CYS A 85 -7.88 -7.40 -3.17
C CYS A 85 -8.00 -8.50 -4.24
N ASP A 86 -8.21 -8.11 -5.49
CA ASP A 86 -8.28 -9.06 -6.62
C ASP A 86 -6.98 -9.88 -6.73
N LEU A 87 -5.82 -9.22 -6.63
CA LEU A 87 -4.54 -9.90 -6.66
C LEU A 87 -4.27 -10.72 -5.39
N ALA A 88 -4.73 -10.28 -4.21
CA ALA A 88 -4.62 -11.04 -2.98
C ALA A 88 -5.43 -12.35 -3.04
N ASP A 89 -6.61 -12.32 -3.65
CA ASP A 89 -7.41 -13.51 -3.90
C ASP A 89 -6.77 -14.42 -4.96
N GLU A 90 -6.12 -13.86 -5.98
CA GLU A 90 -5.29 -14.63 -6.91
C GLU A 90 -4.14 -15.34 -6.18
N ILE A 91 -3.41 -14.63 -5.31
CA ILE A 91 -2.34 -15.22 -4.48
C ILE A 91 -2.87 -16.36 -3.61
N ARG A 92 -4.06 -16.19 -3.02
CA ARG A 92 -4.75 -17.25 -2.26
C ARG A 92 -5.07 -18.46 -3.14
N ALA A 93 -5.58 -18.24 -4.35
CA ALA A 93 -5.88 -19.31 -5.31
C ALA A 93 -4.62 -20.06 -5.77
N LEU A 94 -3.50 -19.35 -5.91
CA LEU A 94 -2.19 -19.90 -6.27
C LEU A 94 -1.40 -20.45 -5.07
N ASN A 95 -2.04 -20.60 -3.90
CA ASN A 95 -1.43 -21.13 -2.68
C ASN A 95 -0.17 -20.34 -2.25
N GLY A 96 -0.24 -19.02 -2.34
CA GLY A 96 0.82 -18.10 -1.95
C GLY A 96 1.87 -17.83 -3.02
N GLU A 97 1.68 -18.25 -4.26
CA GLU A 97 2.48 -17.72 -5.36
C GLU A 97 2.09 -16.27 -5.65
N VAL A 98 3.06 -15.35 -5.62
CA VAL A 98 2.81 -13.93 -5.87
C VAL A 98 2.98 -13.61 -7.36
N PRO A 99 1.92 -13.17 -8.06
CA PRO A 99 2.02 -12.80 -9.46
C PRO A 99 2.84 -11.53 -9.61
N ASN A 100 3.57 -11.40 -10.74
CA ASN A 100 4.34 -10.18 -11.04
C ASN A 100 3.46 -8.92 -11.06
N ALA A 101 2.18 -9.07 -11.38
CA ALA A 101 1.20 -7.98 -11.35
C ALA A 101 1.04 -7.38 -9.95
N PHE A 102 1.19 -8.16 -8.87
CA PHE A 102 1.11 -7.67 -7.50
C PHE A 102 2.24 -6.69 -7.18
N PHE A 103 3.48 -7.03 -7.53
CA PHE A 103 4.60 -6.11 -7.36
C PHE A 103 4.51 -4.90 -8.31
N ALA A 104 3.94 -5.06 -9.50
CA ALA A 104 3.69 -3.94 -10.40
C ALA A 104 2.65 -2.97 -9.81
N LEU A 105 1.54 -3.48 -9.25
CA LEU A 105 0.54 -2.67 -8.54
C LEU A 105 1.20 -1.88 -7.40
N LEU A 106 2.00 -2.55 -6.57
CA LEU A 106 2.69 -1.90 -5.46
C LEU A 106 3.68 -0.81 -5.92
N ARG A 107 4.37 -1.04 -7.04
CA ARG A 107 5.36 -0.10 -7.62
C ARG A 107 4.69 1.09 -8.28
N ASP A 108 3.57 0.89 -8.94
CA ASP A 108 2.91 1.91 -9.75
C ASP A 108 1.76 2.58 -8.98
N GLY A 109 1.44 2.05 -7.79
CA GLY A 109 0.42 2.56 -6.90
C GLY A 109 0.78 3.89 -6.22
N PRO A 110 -0.17 4.49 -5.49
CA PRO A 110 -0.03 5.83 -4.90
C PRO A 110 1.11 5.96 -3.89
N TYR A 111 1.69 4.83 -3.42
CA TYR A 111 2.80 4.82 -2.45
C TYR A 111 3.88 3.78 -2.78
N ALA A 112 4.56 3.99 -3.90
CA ALA A 112 5.80 3.28 -4.24
C ALA A 112 6.95 3.68 -3.28
N GLY A 113 7.19 2.87 -2.25
CA GLY A 113 8.34 3.02 -1.36
C GLY A 113 9.67 2.66 -2.04
N PRO A 114 10.83 3.06 -1.46
CA PRO A 114 12.15 2.68 -1.98
C PRO A 114 12.35 1.15 -1.98
N ALA A 115 11.62 0.41 -1.15
CA ALA A 115 11.62 -1.06 -1.15
C ALA A 115 11.04 -1.68 -2.44
N ILE A 116 10.19 -0.94 -3.15
CA ILE A 116 9.49 -1.41 -4.37
C ILE A 116 10.13 -0.84 -5.65
N ALA A 117 10.86 0.27 -5.55
CA ALA A 117 11.52 0.93 -6.67
C ALA A 117 12.81 0.24 -7.17
N ALA A 118 13.28 -0.80 -6.47
CA ALA A 118 14.47 -1.60 -6.81
C ALA A 118 14.08 -3.04 -7.22
#